data_AF-A0A011MAU1-F1
#
_entry.id   AF-A0A011MAU1-F1
#
_cell.length_a   1.000
_cell.length_b   1.000
_cell.length_c   1.000
_cell.angle_alpha   90.00
_cell.angle_beta   90.00
_cell.angle_gamma   90.00
#
_symmetry.space_group_name_H-M   'P 1'
#
loop_
_entity.id
_entity.type
_entity.pdbx_description
1 polymer ?
#
loop_
_entity_poly.entity_id
_entity_poly.type
_entity_poly.pdbx_seq_one_letter_code
_entity_poly.pdbx_strand_id
1 'polypeptide(L)'
;MPPIDPFAARMLAQIALIERYRVDVLRREGRRLDADGAALEWISRHAEQFPSPEQFDCESPSATARGCLRPTRRRLQPRLRPLSPAAG
;
A
#
# COMPACT_ATOMS: atom_id res chain seq x y z
N MET A 1 -17.51 -22.75 13.01
CA MET A 1 -16.58 -22.44 11.90
C MET A 1 -15.38 -21.75 12.53
N PRO A 2 -14.13 -22.22 12.33
CA PRO A 2 -12.97 -21.61 12.98
C PRO A 2 -12.76 -20.18 12.46
N PRO A 3 -12.19 -19.28 13.26
CA PRO A 3 -11.87 -17.93 12.81
C PRO A 3 -10.86 -18.01 11.66
N ILE A 4 -11.13 -17.29 10.57
CA ILE A 4 -10.21 -17.18 9.44
C ILE A 4 -8.94 -16.48 9.93
N ASP A 5 -7.78 -17.05 9.59
CA ASP A 5 -6.47 -16.44 9.82
C ASP A 5 -6.45 -14.98 9.29
N PRO A 6 -5.95 -13.99 10.04
CA PRO A 6 -6.01 -12.58 9.64
C PRO A 6 -5.30 -12.29 8.31
N PHE A 7 -4.29 -13.08 7.92
CA PHE A 7 -3.67 -12.94 6.60
C PHE A 7 -4.60 -13.47 5.50
N ALA A 8 -5.22 -14.63 5.72
CA ALA A 8 -6.23 -15.17 4.82
C ALA A 8 -7.43 -14.21 4.66
N ALA A 9 -7.90 -13.59 5.74
CA ALA A 9 -8.99 -12.61 5.69
C ALA A 9 -8.60 -11.37 4.86
N ARG A 10 -7.37 -10.86 5.02
CA ARG A 10 -6.86 -9.74 4.21
C ARG A 10 -6.71 -10.12 2.74
N MET A 11 -6.22 -11.32 2.45
CA MET A 11 -6.09 -11.81 1.07
C MET A 11 -7.46 -11.91 0.38
N LEU A 12 -8.48 -12.46 1.04
CA LEU A 12 -9.84 -12.51 0.51
C LEU A 12 -10.42 -11.12 0.27
N ALA A 13 -10.18 -10.18 1.18
CA ALA A 13 -10.61 -8.80 1.02
C ALA A 13 -9.97 -8.15 -0.22
N GLN A 14 -8.69 -8.39 -0.46
CA GLN A 14 -8.01 -7.88 -1.66
C GLN A 14 -8.56 -8.50 -2.95
N ILE A 15 -8.85 -9.82 -2.97
CA ILE A 15 -9.48 -10.47 -4.13
C ILE A 15 -10.84 -9.85 -4.43
N ALA A 16 -11.68 -9.62 -3.42
CA ALA A 16 -12.98 -8.98 -3.59
C ALA A 16 -12.87 -7.54 -4.16
N LEU A 17 -11.83 -6.79 -3.75
CA LEU A 17 -11.57 -5.46 -4.27
C LEU A 17 -11.11 -5.49 -5.74
N ILE A 18 -10.25 -6.44 -6.12
CA ILE A 18 -9.79 -6.62 -7.51
C ILE A 18 -10.98 -6.95 -8.43
N GLU A 19 -11.88 -7.84 -8.01
CA GLU A 19 -13.06 -8.18 -8.80
C GLU A 19 -14.01 -6.99 -8.96
N ARG A 20 -14.20 -6.22 -7.89
CA ARG A 20 -14.98 -4.98 -7.98
C ARG A 20 -14.33 -3.98 -8.94
N TYR A 21 -13.02 -3.82 -8.86
CA TYR A 21 -12.27 -2.95 -9.77
C TYR A 21 -12.44 -3.37 -11.22
N ARG A 22 -12.32 -4.66 -11.52
CA ARG A 22 -12.53 -5.23 -12.86
C ARG A 22 -13.91 -4.88 -13.42
N VAL A 23 -14.96 -5.01 -12.60
CA VAL A 23 -16.34 -4.63 -12.98
C VAL A 23 -16.45 -3.11 -13.19
N ASP A 24 -15.83 -2.31 -12.32
CA ASP A 24 -15.86 -0.86 -12.42
C ASP A 24 -15.12 -0.35 -13.67
N VAL A 25 -13.99 -0.95 -14.05
CA VAL A 25 -13.28 -0.65 -15.31
C VAL A 25 -14.18 -0.94 -16.51
N LEU A 26 -14.86 -2.08 -16.52
CA LEU A 26 -15.80 -2.39 -17.60
C LEU A 26 -16.94 -1.37 -17.67
N ARG A 27 -17.51 -0.99 -16.53
CA ARG A 27 -18.65 -0.06 -16.47
C ARG A 27 -18.27 1.38 -16.81
N ARG A 28 -17.10 1.84 -16.39
CA ARG A 28 -16.68 3.24 -16.50
C ARG A 28 -15.83 3.52 -17.73
N GLU A 29 -14.98 2.59 -18.11
CA GLU A 29 -14.01 2.75 -19.21
C GLU A 29 -14.39 1.91 -20.44
N GLY A 30 -15.30 0.94 -20.31
CA GLY A 30 -15.64 0.00 -21.38
C GLY A 30 -14.55 -1.05 -21.66
N ARG A 31 -13.45 -1.01 -20.92
CA ARG A 31 -12.33 -1.95 -21.04
C ARG A 31 -12.66 -3.27 -20.36
N ARG A 32 -12.34 -4.38 -21.03
CA ARG A 32 -12.43 -5.72 -20.45
C ARG A 32 -11.07 -6.16 -19.96
N LEU A 33 -10.98 -6.42 -18.65
CA LEU A 33 -9.84 -7.08 -18.04
C LEU A 33 -10.21 -8.54 -17.75
N ASP A 34 -9.25 -9.45 -17.87
CA ASP A 34 -9.29 -10.75 -17.23
C ASP A 34 -8.87 -10.62 -15.75
N ALA A 35 -8.91 -11.74 -15.02
CA ALA A 35 -8.58 -11.73 -13.59
C ALA A 35 -7.12 -11.30 -13.36
N ASP A 36 -6.19 -11.85 -14.14
CA ASP A 36 -4.75 -11.58 -14.00
C ASP A 36 -4.42 -10.13 -14.36
N GLY A 37 -4.98 -9.60 -15.45
CA GLY A 37 -4.80 -8.20 -15.84
C GLY A 37 -5.37 -7.22 -14.81
N ALA A 38 -6.54 -7.52 -14.24
CA ALA A 38 -7.10 -6.72 -13.15
C ALA A 38 -6.23 -6.75 -11.90
N ALA A 39 -5.68 -7.92 -11.54
CA ALA A 39 -4.77 -8.06 -10.41
C ALA A 39 -3.46 -7.27 -10.62
N LEU A 40 -2.85 -7.36 -11.80
CA LEU A 40 -1.62 -6.63 -12.13
C LEU A 40 -1.82 -5.11 -12.08
N GLU A 41 -2.91 -4.60 -12.67
CA GLU A 41 -3.23 -3.18 -12.59
C GLU A 41 -3.52 -2.73 -11.16
N TRP A 42 -4.26 -3.55 -10.38
CA TRP A 42 -4.55 -3.26 -8.98
C TRP A 42 -3.27 -3.18 -8.13
N ILE A 43 -2.39 -4.17 -8.25
CA ILE A 43 -1.10 -4.19 -7.55
C ILE A 43 -0.27 -2.97 -7.93
N SER A 44 -0.16 -2.67 -9.23
CA SER A 44 0.63 -1.51 -9.69
C SER A 44 0.14 -0.18 -9.11
N ARG A 45 -1.17 -0.03 -8.85
CA ARG A 45 -1.78 1.19 -8.31
C ARG A 45 -1.75 1.27 -6.78
N HIS A 46 -1.79 0.13 -6.10
CA HIS A 46 -2.03 0.07 -4.64
C HIS A 46 -0.89 -0.56 -3.84
N ALA A 47 0.12 -1.17 -4.49
CA ALA A 47 1.22 -1.85 -3.80
C ALA A 47 1.99 -0.95 -2.82
N GLU A 48 2.16 0.34 -3.17
CA GLU A 48 2.86 1.31 -2.33
C GLU A 48 2.17 1.61 -0.99
N GLN A 49 0.88 1.26 -0.88
CA GLN A 49 0.08 1.45 0.33
C GLN A 49 0.24 0.31 1.33
N PHE A 50 0.84 -0.82 0.92
CA PHE A 50 1.15 -1.90 1.84
C PHE A 50 2.27 -1.47 2.79
N PRO A 51 2.21 -1.89 4.06
CA PRO A 51 3.29 -1.62 4.98
C PRO A 51 4.59 -2.26 4.48
N SER A 52 5.74 -1.59 4.70
CA SER A 52 7.06 -2.19 4.55
C SER A 52 7.14 -3.44 5.45
N PRO A 53 7.85 -4.50 5.05
CA PRO A 53 8.10 -5.67 5.91
C PRO A 53 8.59 -5.31 7.31
N GLU A 54 9.39 -4.25 7.44
CA GLU A 54 9.90 -3.70 8.72
C GLU A 54 8.78 -3.18 9.64
N GLN A 55 7.61 -2.86 9.08
CA GLN A 55 6.44 -2.42 9.86
C GLN A 55 5.62 -3.61 10.39
N PHE A 56 5.89 -4.82 9.91
CA PHE A 56 5.32 -6.06 10.43
C PHE A 56 6.23 -6.73 11.46
N ASP A 57 7.32 -6.07 11.89
CA ASP A 57 8.14 -6.53 13.00
C ASP A 57 7.23 -6.74 14.20
N CYS A 58 7.03 -8.01 14.52
CA CYS A 58 6.37 -8.48 15.73
C CYS A 58 7.06 -7.77 16.90
N GLU A 59 6.32 -7.01 17.72
CA GLU A 59 6.85 -6.55 18.99
C GLU A 59 7.39 -7.78 19.71
N SER A 60 8.72 -7.93 19.73
CA SER A 60 9.38 -8.98 20.48
C SER A 60 8.90 -8.83 21.93
N PRO A 61 8.39 -9.87 22.59
CA PRO A 61 7.91 -9.78 23.98
C PRO A 61 9.06 -9.61 25.00
N SER A 62 10.19 -9.06 24.59
CA SER A 62 11.40 -8.82 25.38
C SER A 62 11.78 -7.34 25.43
N ALA A 63 10.81 -6.42 25.39
CA ALA A 63 11.05 -5.02 25.72
C ALA A 63 10.72 -4.77 27.21
N THR A 64 11.47 -5.40 28.11
CA THR A 64 11.57 -4.89 29.48
C THR A 64 12.31 -3.57 29.45
N ALA A 65 11.57 -2.53 29.81
CA ALA A 65 12.04 -1.24 30.31
C ALA A 65 12.86 -0.33 29.37
N ARG A 66 12.24 0.84 29.11
CA ARG A 66 12.87 2.15 28.94
C ARG A 66 13.50 2.42 27.56
N GLY A 67 12.69 3.04 26.69
CA GLY A 67 13.20 3.88 25.63
C GLY A 67 12.66 3.58 24.23
N CYS A 68 11.34 3.66 24.04
CA CYS A 68 10.81 3.78 22.68
C CYS A 68 11.10 5.20 22.14
N LEU A 69 12.24 5.38 21.50
CA LEU A 69 12.40 6.49 20.57
C LEU A 69 11.51 6.18 19.37
N ARG A 70 10.30 6.75 19.38
CA ARG A 70 9.38 6.72 18.24
C ARG A 70 10.16 7.14 17.00
N PRO A 71 10.10 6.39 15.88
CA PRO A 71 10.67 6.88 14.64
C PRO A 71 9.85 8.09 14.24
N THR A 72 10.42 9.28 14.43
CA THR A 72 9.81 10.51 13.96
C THR A 72 9.75 10.40 12.45
N ARG A 73 8.52 10.42 11.92
CA ARG A 73 8.18 10.42 10.51
C ARG A 73 8.86 11.62 9.84
N ARG A 74 10.13 11.46 9.44
CA ARG A 74 10.87 12.49 8.72
C ARG A 74 10.32 12.52 7.31
N ARG A 75 9.30 13.36 7.12
CA ARG A 75 8.80 13.81 5.82
C ARG A 75 10.03 14.30 5.04
N LEU A 76 10.54 13.51 4.08
CA LEU A 76 11.42 14.06 3.06
C LEU A 76 10.53 14.96 2.19
N GLN A 77 10.47 16.24 2.56
CA GLN A 77 10.01 17.30 1.67
C GLN A 77 11.01 17.34 0.50
N PRO A 78 10.59 17.15 -0.76
CA PRO A 78 11.45 17.46 -1.89
C PRO A 78 11.68 18.97 -1.84
N ARG A 79 12.92 19.42 -1.63
CA ARG A 79 13.24 20.84 -1.75
C ARG A 79 13.13 21.20 -3.24
N LEU A 80 11.99 21.77 -3.62
CA LEU A 80 11.87 22.51 -4.87
C LEU A 80 12.91 23.62 -4.83
N ARG A 81 13.96 23.46 -5.63
CA ARG A 81 15.01 24.44 -5.86
C ARG A 81 14.36 25.59 -6.66
N PRO A 82 14.41 26.85 -6.21
CA PRO A 82 13.88 27.95 -7.01
C PRO A 82 14.71 28.08 -8.30
N LEU A 83 14.04 28.15 -9.44
CA LEU A 83 14.63 28.49 -10.73
C LEU A 83 14.96 29.99 -10.69
N SER A 84 16.24 30.35 -10.55
CA SER A 84 16.66 31.75 -10.73
C SER A 84 16.74 32.07 -12.23
N PRO A 85 16.28 33.26 -12.65
CA PRO A 85 16.26 33.67 -14.05
C PRO A 85 17.65 34.12 -14.52
N ALA A 86 17.88 33.93 -15.81
CA ALA A 86 19.03 34.43 -16.55
C ALA A 86 19.17 35.96 -16.42
N ALA A 87 20.41 36.44 -16.28
CA ALA A 87 20.75 37.84 -16.49
C ALA A 87 22.20 37.97 -16.98
N GLY A 88 22.35 38.68 -18.10
CA GLY A 88 23.57 39.41 -18.48
C GLY A 88 24.48 38.71 -19.46
#